data_AF-A0A946EQU1-F1
#
_entry.id   AF-A0A946EQU1-F1
#
_cell.length_a   1.000
_cell.length_b   1.000
_cell.length_c   1.000
_cell.angle_alpha   90.00
_cell.angle_beta   90.00
_cell.angle_gamma   90.00
#
_symmetry.space_group_name_H-M   'P 1'
#
loop_
_entity.id
_entity.type
_entity.pdbx_description
1 polymer ?
#
loop_
_entity_poly.entity_id
_entity_poly.type
_entity_poly.pdbx_seq_one_letter_code
_entity_poly.pdbx_strand_id
1 'polypeptide(L)' 'MSIFDALLYPGTLVCRRMGIDPESDQGLIRSMFNMLIYLIVILCGLWAVM' A
#
# COMPACT_ATOMS: atom_id res chain seq x y z
N MET A 1 7.46 13.92 -7.41
CA MET A 1 6.59 12.81 -6.98
C MET A 1 5.87 12.31 -8.21
N SER A 2 6.20 11.12 -8.67
CA SER A 2 5.46 10.47 -9.74
C SER A 2 4.10 9.99 -9.20
N ILE A 3 3.10 9.83 -10.05
CA ILE A 3 1.77 9.27 -9.66
C ILE A 3 1.95 7.90 -8.99
N PHE A 4 2.97 7.14 -9.42
CA PHE A 4 3.35 5.87 -8.82
C PHE A 4 3.81 6.01 -7.36
N ASP A 5 4.58 7.05 -7.02
CA ASP A 5 5.03 7.25 -5.64
C ASP A 5 3.86 7.53 -4.69
N ALA A 6 2.87 8.30 -5.16
CA ALA A 6 1.67 8.57 -4.39
C ALA A 6 0.83 7.29 -4.19
N LEU A 7 0.71 6.46 -5.22
CA LEU A 7 -0.03 5.20 -5.16
C LEU A 7 0.64 4.16 -4.26
N LEU A 8 1.98 4.13 -4.20
CA LEU A 8 2.74 3.21 -3.35
C LEU A 8 2.98 3.74 -1.92
N TYR A 9 2.65 4.99 -1.65
CA TYR A 9 2.82 5.62 -0.34
C TYR A 9 2.15 4.85 0.82
N PRO A 10 0.90 4.34 0.72
CA PRO A 10 0.28 3.66 1.85
C PRO A 10 1.04 2.38 2.26
N GLY A 11 1.49 1.57 1.30
CA GLY A 11 2.38 0.42 1.59
C GLY A 11 3.72 0.85 2.19
N THR A 12 4.29 1.96 1.71
CA THR A 12 5.56 2.53 2.21
C THR A 12 5.45 2.98 3.68
N LEU A 13 4.32 3.60 4.03
CA LEU A 13 4.02 4.06 5.39
C LEU A 13 3.90 2.89 6.37
N VAL A 14 3.26 1.80 5.95
CA VAL A 14 3.12 0.59 6.77
C VAL A 14 4.47 -0.10 6.98
N CYS A 15 5.28 -0.24 5.92
CA CYS A 15 6.65 -0.77 6.05
C CYS A 15 7.49 0.04 7.04
N ARG A 16 7.50 1.39 6.91
CA ARG A 16 8.20 2.26 7.87
C ARG A 16 7.72 2.07 9.31
N ARG A 17 6.41 1.91 9.51
CA ARG A 17 5.83 1.70 10.85
C ARG A 17 6.24 0.37 11.48
N MET A 18 6.53 -0.63 10.66
CA MET A 18 7.01 -1.94 11.11
C MET A 18 8.55 -2.00 11.26
N GLY A 19 9.25 -0.88 11.08
CA GLY A 19 10.72 -0.85 11.10
C GLY A 19 11.36 -1.53 9.89
N ILE A 20 10.58 -1.73 8.81
CA ILE A 20 11.03 -2.33 7.57
C ILE A 20 11.48 -1.22 6.64
N ASP A 21 12.70 -1.32 6.10
CA ASP A 21 13.24 -0.34 5.16
C ASP A 21 12.60 -0.51 3.77
N PRO A 22 11.71 0.42 3.35
CA PRO A 22 10.94 0.28 2.13
C PRO A 22 11.73 0.67 0.87
N GLU A 23 12.96 1.16 1.00
CA GLU A 23 13.86 1.52 -0.12
C GLU A 23 14.89 0.42 -0.42
N SER A 24 15.08 -0.55 0.50
CA SER A 24 15.86 -1.77 0.25
C SER A 24 15.15 -2.73 -0.75
N ASP A 25 15.75 -3.88 -1.07
CA ASP A 25 15.21 -4.97 -1.93
C ASP A 25 13.81 -5.53 -1.55
N GLN A 26 13.10 -4.86 -0.64
CA GLN A 26 11.76 -5.18 -0.17
C GLN A 26 10.65 -4.46 -0.97
N GLY A 27 10.89 -4.12 -2.23
CA GLY A 27 9.86 -3.65 -3.16
C GLY A 27 8.67 -4.61 -3.27
N LEU A 28 8.92 -5.91 -3.08
CA LEU A 28 7.89 -6.94 -2.99
C LEU A 28 6.98 -6.74 -1.77
N ILE A 29 7.55 -6.49 -0.59
CA ILE A 29 6.76 -6.32 0.64
C ILE A 29 5.94 -5.02 0.55
N ARG A 30 6.54 -3.95 0.03
CA ARG A 30 5.83 -2.69 -0.24
C ARG A 30 4.62 -2.93 -1.15
N SER A 31 4.79 -3.67 -2.25
CA SER A 31 3.70 -3.94 -3.20
C SER A 31 2.62 -4.86 -2.62
N MET A 32 3.00 -5.86 -1.81
CA MET A 32 2.05 -6.73 -1.10
C MET A 32 1.14 -5.95 -0.15
N PHE A 33 1.70 -5.06 0.68
CA PHE A 33 0.88 -4.20 1.54
C PHE A 33 -0.03 -3.28 0.75
N ASN A 34 0.46 -2.73 -0.36
CA ASN A 34 -0.33 -1.86 -1.21
C ASN A 34 -1.55 -2.59 -1.78
N MET A 35 -1.37 -3.82 -2.28
CA MET A 35 -2.46 -4.65 -2.80
C MET A 35 -3.51 -4.94 -1.72
N LEU A 36 -3.09 -5.32 -0.50
CA LEU A 36 -4.00 -5.59 0.61
C LEU A 36 -4.82 -4.35 1.01
N ILE A 37 -4.18 -3.18 1.07
CA ILE A 37 -4.86 -1.92 1.39
C ILE A 37 -5.90 -1.59 0.32
N TYR A 38 -5.55 -1.65 -0.96
CA TYR A 38 -6.51 -1.38 -2.04
C TYR A 38 -7.64 -2.38 -2.09
N LEU A 39 -7.37 -3.66 -1.83
CA LEU A 39 -8.41 -4.68 -1.76
C LEU A 39 -9.46 -4.31 -0.70
N ILE A 40 -9.03 -3.97 0.52
CA ILE A 40 -9.93 -3.60 1.61
C ILE A 40 -10.69 -2.32 1.26
N VAL A 41 -10.01 -1.27 0.80
CA VAL A 41 -10.63 0.02 0.47
C VAL A 41 -11.67 -0.13 -0.65
N ILE A 42 -11.35 -0.85 -1.73
CA ILE A 42 -12.26 -1.07 -2.84
C ILE A 42 -13.44 -1.93 -2.40
N LEU A 43 -13.20 -3.01 -1.65
CA LEU A 43 -14.26 -3.91 -1.23
C LEU A 43 -15.23 -3.23 -0.25
N CYS A 44 -14.71 -2.44 0.70
CA CYS A 44 -15.51 -1.60 1.58
C CYS A 44 -16.29 -0.54 0.79
N GLY A 45 -15.66 0.09 -0.21
CA GLY A 45 -16.32 1.05 -1.09
C GLY A 45 -17.47 0.41 -1.89
N LEU A 46 -17.25 -0.80 -2.42
CA LEU A 46 -18.26 -1.55 -3.17
C LEU A 46 -19.44 -1.94 -2.29
N TRP A 47 -19.18 -2.37 -1.06
CA TRP A 47 -20.21 -2.65 -0.05
C TRP A 47 -20.95 -1.42 0.44
N ALA A 48 -20.32 -0.25 0.46
CA ALA A 48 -21.00 0.99 0.85
C ALA A 48 -21.95 1.53 -0.24
N VAL A 49 -21.74 1.10 -1.49
CA VAL A 49 -22.54 1.52 -2.65
C VAL A 49 -23.68 0.53 -2.96
N MET A 50 -23.49 -0.77 -2.70
CA MET A 50 -24.55 -1.79 -2.76
C MET A 50 -25.47 -1.74 -1.55
#